data_AF-A0AAJ3UDM8-F1
#
_entry.id   AF-A0AAJ3UDM8-F1
#
_cell.length_a   1.000
_cell.length_b   1.000
_cell.length_c   1.000
_cell.angle_alpha   90.00
_cell.angle_beta   90.00
_cell.angle_gamma   90.00
#
_symmetry.space_group_name_H-M   'P 1'
#
loop_
_entity.id
_entity.type
_entity.pdbx_description
1 polymer ?
#
loop_
_entity_poly.entity_id
_entity_poly.type
_entity_poly.pdbx_seq_one_letter_code
_entity_poly.pdbx_strand_id
1 'polypeptide(L)'
;MMKPQILGASVLSLSVAVSLAAYAQSGNFDISQQIGPNPVLPDPAFSLLPDLKVAEVVGWKDGEAPAAPEGLTVTAYAKGLANPRTVHTLPNGDVLVIQSRGPSVEPTSRPKDFIRGWIMSISHGDVGEKKESNIITLLRDTNRDGTVDETHDLLKKLDSPFGVAWIDNTLYVASTGAILAYPYDLGRMKSQPNRSS
;
A
#
# COMPACT_ATOMS: atom_id res chain seq x y z
N MET A 1 -36.94 6.49 -55.53
CA MET A 1 -36.47 5.74 -54.35
C MET A 1 -35.20 4.98 -54.76
N MET A 2 -34.00 5.49 -54.46
CA MET A 2 -32.69 4.91 -54.85
C MET A 2 -31.89 4.57 -53.59
N LYS A 3 -31.26 3.38 -53.55
CA LYS A 3 -30.46 2.85 -52.41
C LYS A 3 -28.99 3.29 -52.49
N PRO A 4 -28.29 3.53 -51.36
CA PRO A 4 -26.85 3.77 -51.35
C PRO A 4 -26.08 2.46 -51.09
N GLN A 5 -25.21 2.05 -52.02
CA GLN A 5 -24.36 0.85 -51.91
C GLN A 5 -22.84 1.15 -51.89
N ILE A 6 -22.42 2.42 -51.76
CA ILE A 6 -21.02 2.79 -51.99
C ILE A 6 -20.22 3.07 -50.69
N LEU A 7 -20.82 2.88 -49.51
CA LEU A 7 -20.12 2.97 -48.21
C LEU A 7 -19.60 1.61 -47.68
N GLY A 8 -19.36 0.62 -48.54
CA GLY A 8 -18.85 -0.69 -48.10
C GLY A 8 -17.34 -0.86 -48.21
N ALA A 9 -16.68 -0.13 -49.11
CA ALA A 9 -15.34 -0.49 -49.59
C ALA A 9 -14.18 0.18 -48.83
N SER A 10 -14.42 1.23 -48.03
CA SER A 10 -13.35 1.95 -47.32
C SER A 10 -13.08 1.43 -45.89
N VAL A 11 -14.02 0.68 -45.30
CA VAL A 11 -13.90 0.19 -43.91
C VAL A 11 -13.09 -1.11 -43.84
N LEU A 12 -13.06 -1.92 -44.91
CA LEU A 12 -12.34 -3.19 -44.91
C LEU A 12 -10.81 -3.05 -44.91
N SER A 13 -10.27 -1.98 -45.50
CA SER A 13 -8.84 -1.74 -45.62
C SER A 13 -8.18 -1.35 -44.30
N LEU A 14 -8.93 -0.72 -43.38
CA LEU A 14 -8.41 -0.26 -42.09
C LEU A 14 -8.40 -1.40 -41.05
N SER A 15 -9.28 -2.39 -41.18
CA SER A 15 -9.34 -3.56 -40.29
C SER A 15 -8.18 -4.56 -40.47
N VAL A 16 -7.57 -4.63 -41.65
CA VAL A 16 -6.44 -5.55 -41.91
C VAL A 16 -5.11 -4.98 -41.38
N ALA A 17 -4.94 -3.66 -41.32
CA ALA A 17 -3.75 -3.04 -40.75
C ALA A 17 -3.71 -3.13 -39.20
N VAL A 18 -4.86 -3.17 -38.53
CA VAL A 18 -4.95 -3.28 -37.06
C VAL A 18 -4.72 -4.71 -36.57
N SER A 19 -5.00 -5.73 -37.39
CA SER A 19 -4.83 -7.13 -37.02
C SER A 19 -3.39 -7.65 -37.09
N LEU A 20 -2.49 -6.98 -37.86
CA LEU A 20 -1.06 -7.31 -37.87
C LEU A 20 -0.25 -6.67 -36.72
N ALA A 21 -0.80 -5.68 -36.02
CA ALA A 21 -0.13 -5.11 -34.85
C ALA A 21 -0.38 -5.90 -33.53
N ALA A 22 -1.26 -6.90 -33.56
CA ALA A 22 -1.61 -7.71 -32.38
C ALA A 22 -0.79 -9.00 -32.24
N TYR A 23 0.16 -9.27 -33.16
CA TYR A 23 1.05 -10.42 -33.11
C TYR A 23 2.50 -9.96 -32.93
N ALA A 24 2.82 -9.41 -31.77
CA ALA A 24 4.20 -9.22 -31.36
C ALA A 24 4.36 -9.48 -29.85
N GLN A 25 5.12 -10.54 -29.57
CA GLN A 25 5.88 -10.77 -28.34
C GLN A 25 5.17 -11.36 -27.11
N SER A 26 4.67 -12.59 -27.21
CA SER A 26 4.68 -13.49 -26.04
C SER A 26 6.09 -14.04 -25.86
N GLY A 27 6.97 -13.27 -25.20
CA GLY A 27 8.33 -13.69 -24.86
C GLY A 27 8.30 -14.83 -23.84
N ASN A 28 8.64 -16.04 -24.29
CA ASN A 28 8.87 -17.20 -23.42
C ASN A 28 10.20 -16.98 -22.68
N PHE A 29 10.16 -16.64 -21.39
CA PHE A 29 11.37 -16.37 -20.58
C PHE A 29 11.70 -17.58 -19.71
N ASP A 30 12.94 -18.05 -19.77
CA ASP A 30 13.44 -19.15 -18.92
C ASP A 30 13.85 -18.61 -17.54
N ILE A 31 13.02 -18.90 -16.53
CA ILE A 31 13.19 -18.45 -15.14
C ILE A 31 14.53 -18.93 -14.55
N SER A 32 15.05 -20.07 -15.01
CA SER A 32 16.31 -20.63 -14.50
C SER A 32 17.54 -19.75 -14.78
N GLN A 33 17.48 -18.90 -15.81
CA GLN A 33 18.56 -17.97 -16.18
C GLN A 33 18.54 -16.66 -15.37
N GLN A 34 17.52 -16.43 -14.54
CA GLN A 34 17.39 -15.25 -13.69
C GLN A 34 17.80 -15.49 -12.23
N ILE A 35 18.26 -16.70 -11.90
CA ILE A 35 18.63 -17.09 -10.53
C ILE A 35 20.10 -17.51 -10.52
N GLY A 36 20.90 -16.94 -9.62
CA GLY A 36 22.32 -17.28 -9.45
C GLY A 36 23.22 -16.04 -9.34
N PRO A 37 24.54 -16.23 -9.18
CA PRO A 37 25.49 -15.14 -8.96
C PRO A 37 25.73 -14.26 -10.20
N ASN A 38 25.35 -14.71 -11.39
CA ASN A 38 25.47 -13.94 -12.63
C ASN A 38 24.27 -14.20 -13.55
N PRO A 39 23.09 -13.63 -13.23
CA PRO A 39 21.88 -13.81 -14.04
C PRO A 39 22.01 -13.07 -15.38
N VAL A 40 21.41 -13.63 -16.43
CA VAL A 40 21.38 -12.98 -17.75
C VAL A 40 20.33 -11.85 -17.71
N LEU A 41 20.80 -10.61 -17.82
CA LEU A 41 19.92 -9.46 -17.92
C LEU A 41 19.58 -9.20 -19.40
N PRO A 42 18.28 -9.14 -19.78
CA PRO A 42 17.92 -8.77 -21.15
C PRO A 42 18.36 -7.34 -21.44
N ASP A 43 18.66 -7.06 -22.71
CA ASP A 43 18.99 -5.70 -23.15
C ASP A 43 17.81 -4.74 -22.85
N PRO A 44 18.08 -3.48 -22.46
CA PRO A 44 17.03 -2.50 -22.17
C PRO A 44 16.10 -2.29 -23.38
N ALA A 45 14.82 -2.62 -23.23
CA ALA A 45 13.81 -2.35 -24.24
C ALA A 45 13.29 -0.90 -24.10
N PHE A 46 13.59 -0.05 -25.08
CA PHE A 46 13.04 1.30 -25.16
C PHE A 46 11.78 1.30 -26.02
N SER A 47 10.62 1.06 -25.42
CA SER A 47 9.31 1.26 -26.07
C SER A 47 8.84 2.71 -25.87
N LEU A 48 8.16 3.27 -26.87
CA LEU A 48 7.50 4.58 -26.77
C LEU A 48 6.33 4.57 -25.77
N LEU A 49 5.78 3.38 -25.47
CA LEU A 49 4.72 3.18 -24.49
C LEU A 49 5.23 2.21 -23.40
N PRO A 50 5.06 2.54 -22.11
CA PRO A 50 5.46 1.65 -21.02
C PRO A 50 4.58 0.41 -20.99
N ASP A 51 5.19 -0.77 -20.87
CA ASP A 51 4.48 -2.02 -20.53
C ASP A 51 4.16 -2.00 -19.04
N LEU A 52 3.00 -1.43 -18.69
CA LEU A 52 2.58 -1.21 -17.32
C LEU A 52 1.61 -2.32 -16.89
N LYS A 53 2.13 -3.36 -16.23
CA LYS A 53 1.29 -4.32 -15.50
C LYS A 53 0.91 -3.75 -14.14
N VAL A 54 -0.15 -2.95 -14.11
CA VAL A 54 -0.77 -2.53 -12.85
C VAL A 54 -1.55 -3.71 -12.28
N ALA A 55 -1.09 -4.25 -11.16
CA ALA A 55 -1.91 -5.19 -10.40
C ALA A 55 -3.09 -4.41 -9.81
N GLU A 56 -4.31 -4.82 -10.16
CA GLU A 56 -5.51 -4.31 -9.51
C GLU A 56 -5.46 -4.73 -8.03
N VAL A 57 -5.54 -3.74 -7.13
CA VAL A 57 -5.58 -4.02 -5.69
C VAL A 57 -7.00 -4.47 -5.36
N VAL A 58 -7.23 -5.78 -5.41
CA VAL A 58 -8.48 -6.37 -4.94
C VAL A 58 -8.39 -6.51 -3.43
N GLY A 59 -9.25 -5.81 -2.71
CA GLY A 59 -9.40 -5.99 -1.26
C GLY A 59 -9.90 -7.40 -0.93
N TRP A 60 -9.63 -7.86 0.28
CA TRP A 60 -10.13 -9.13 0.79
C TRP A 60 -11.67 -9.12 0.87
N LYS A 61 -12.32 -10.20 0.44
CA LYS A 61 -13.74 -10.41 0.66
C LYS A 61 -14.01 -10.65 2.15
N ASP A 62 -15.27 -10.49 2.56
CA ASP A 62 -15.67 -10.80 3.93
C ASP A 62 -15.39 -12.28 4.26
N GLY A 63 -14.67 -12.49 5.36
CA GLY A 63 -14.25 -13.82 5.81
C GLY A 63 -13.06 -14.43 5.07
N GLU A 64 -12.50 -13.72 4.08
CA GLU A 64 -11.29 -14.17 3.39
C GLU A 64 -10.06 -14.00 4.32
N ALA A 65 -9.21 -15.02 4.38
CA ALA A 65 -7.99 -15.05 5.19
C ALA A 65 -6.88 -15.80 4.43
N PRO A 66 -5.59 -15.44 4.62
CA PRO A 66 -4.50 -16.09 3.89
C PRO A 66 -4.41 -17.55 4.30
N ALA A 67 -3.95 -18.40 3.37
CA ALA A 67 -3.69 -19.80 3.67
C ALA A 67 -2.63 -19.91 4.76
N ALA A 68 -2.99 -20.53 5.88
CA ALA A 68 -2.09 -20.81 6.99
C ALA A 68 -1.46 -22.21 6.81
N PRO A 69 -0.20 -22.41 7.25
CA PRO A 69 0.38 -23.75 7.38
C PRO A 69 -0.45 -24.65 8.31
N GLU A 70 -0.30 -25.97 8.18
CA GLU A 70 -0.99 -26.93 9.05
C GLU A 70 -0.72 -26.66 10.54
N GLY A 71 -1.77 -26.73 11.35
CA GLY A 71 -1.70 -26.43 12.79
C GLY A 71 -1.69 -24.95 13.16
N LEU A 72 -1.72 -24.04 12.18
CA LEU A 72 -1.83 -22.59 12.40
C LEU A 72 -3.18 -22.06 11.90
N THR A 73 -3.60 -20.93 12.46
CA THR A 73 -4.79 -20.19 12.02
C THR A 73 -4.41 -18.72 11.89
N VAL A 74 -4.83 -18.08 10.80
CA VAL A 74 -4.67 -16.64 10.60
C VAL A 74 -6.02 -15.97 10.73
N THR A 75 -6.12 -15.05 11.69
CA THR A 75 -7.34 -14.28 11.95
C THR A 75 -7.01 -12.80 11.79
N ALA A 76 -7.95 -12.02 11.24
CA ALA A 76 -7.82 -10.57 11.18
C ALA A 76 -7.93 -9.99 12.60
N TYR A 77 -6.81 -9.48 13.13
CA TYR A 77 -6.77 -8.90 14.48
C TYR A 77 -7.46 -7.52 14.53
N ALA A 78 -7.24 -6.68 13.52
CA ALA A 78 -7.93 -5.40 13.37
C ALA A 78 -8.13 -5.06 11.89
N LYS A 79 -9.19 -4.31 11.58
CA LYS A 79 -9.54 -3.87 10.23
C LYS A 79 -9.70 -2.35 10.19
N GLY A 80 -9.71 -1.80 8.97
CA GLY A 80 -10.01 -0.39 8.76
C GLY A 80 -8.89 0.58 9.13
N LEU A 81 -7.65 0.10 9.22
CA LEU A 81 -6.46 0.91 9.46
C LEU A 81 -6.01 1.67 8.19
N ALA A 82 -5.47 2.86 8.37
CA ALA A 82 -4.93 3.74 7.35
C ALA A 82 -3.41 3.56 7.21
N ASN A 83 -2.97 2.88 6.14
CA ASN A 83 -1.54 2.64 5.86
C ASN A 83 -0.76 2.07 7.06
N PRO A 84 -1.18 0.92 7.63
CA PRO A 84 -0.43 0.30 8.72
C PRO A 84 0.97 -0.12 8.23
N ARG A 85 2.00 0.20 9.01
CA ARG A 85 3.42 -0.10 8.68
C ARG A 85 4.07 -1.05 9.68
N THR A 86 4.00 -0.69 10.95
CA THR A 86 4.69 -1.37 12.03
C THR A 86 3.70 -1.68 13.13
N VAL A 87 3.83 -2.86 13.71
CA VAL A 87 3.06 -3.32 14.86
C VAL A 87 4.03 -3.60 16.00
N HIS A 88 3.70 -3.16 17.22
CA HIS A 88 4.55 -3.32 18.39
C HIS A 88 3.72 -3.69 19.62
N THR A 89 4.03 -4.83 20.23
CA THR A 89 3.35 -5.31 21.44
C THR A 89 4.02 -4.75 22.68
N LEU A 90 3.23 -4.18 23.58
CA LEU A 90 3.66 -3.67 24.88
C LEU A 90 3.66 -4.77 25.95
N PRO A 91 4.41 -4.62 27.07
CA PRO A 91 4.47 -5.63 28.12
C PRO A 91 3.13 -5.98 28.79
N ASN A 92 2.15 -5.07 28.74
CA ASN A 92 0.80 -5.33 29.27
C ASN A 92 -0.10 -6.09 28.29
N GLY A 93 0.37 -6.35 27.06
CA GLY A 93 -0.38 -7.04 26.00
C GLY A 93 -1.08 -6.12 25.00
N ASP A 94 -1.09 -4.80 25.24
CA ASP A 94 -1.60 -3.84 24.27
C ASP A 94 -0.74 -3.87 22.99
N VAL A 95 -1.38 -3.70 21.84
CA VAL A 95 -0.70 -3.69 20.53
C VAL A 95 -0.78 -2.30 19.93
N LEU A 96 0.36 -1.70 19.66
CA LEU A 96 0.47 -0.42 18.96
C LEU A 96 0.58 -0.67 17.46
N VAL A 97 -0.25 0.01 16.69
CA VAL A 97 -0.22 0.02 15.22
C VAL A 97 0.14 1.42 14.73
N ILE A 98 1.20 1.49 13.94
CA ILE A 98 1.67 2.73 13.35
C ILE A 98 0.99 2.90 11.98
N GLN A 99 0.11 3.89 11.90
CA GLN A 99 -0.61 4.29 10.69
C GLN A 99 0.14 5.47 10.07
N SER A 100 0.85 5.27 8.96
CA SER A 100 1.83 6.24 8.47
C SER A 100 1.78 6.47 6.97
N ARG A 101 1.92 7.74 6.59
CA ARG A 101 2.01 8.20 5.21
C ARG A 101 3.17 9.17 5.06
N GLY A 102 3.93 9.01 3.98
CA GLY A 102 5.07 9.88 3.69
C GLY A 102 4.66 11.34 3.51
N PRO A 103 5.62 12.27 3.66
CA PRO A 103 5.35 13.70 3.60
C PRO A 103 4.75 14.06 2.24
N SER A 104 3.70 14.87 2.25
CA SER A 104 3.03 15.33 1.03
C SER A 104 3.78 16.52 0.45
N VAL A 105 5.08 16.40 0.24
CA VAL A 105 5.82 17.38 -0.56
C VAL A 105 5.52 17.04 -2.01
N GLU A 106 4.51 17.69 -2.57
CA GLU A 106 4.30 17.66 -4.01
C GLU A 106 5.55 18.21 -4.68
N PRO A 107 6.24 17.44 -5.54
CA PRO A 107 7.32 17.99 -6.34
C PRO A 107 6.73 19.12 -7.19
N THR A 108 7.36 20.29 -7.18
CA THR A 108 7.04 21.38 -8.10
C THR A 108 7.00 20.83 -9.53
N SER A 109 5.91 21.15 -10.23
CA SER A 109 5.43 20.59 -11.50
C SER A 109 6.53 20.16 -12.46
N ARG A 110 6.55 18.87 -12.82
CA ARG A 110 7.37 18.33 -13.92
C ARG A 110 6.46 17.86 -15.05
N PRO A 111 6.88 17.96 -16.33
CA PRO A 111 6.16 17.35 -17.46
C PRO A 111 5.88 15.83 -17.31
N LYS A 112 6.55 15.14 -16.37
CA LYS A 112 6.28 13.74 -16.04
C LYS A 112 5.01 13.55 -15.18
N ASP A 113 4.42 14.62 -14.66
CA ASP A 113 3.22 14.56 -13.82
C ASP A 113 1.96 14.20 -14.60
N PHE A 114 1.89 14.50 -15.90
CA PHE A 114 0.77 14.07 -16.75
C PHE A 114 0.78 12.55 -16.96
N ILE A 115 1.96 11.98 -17.22
CA ILE A 115 2.16 10.54 -17.37
C ILE A 115 1.92 9.86 -16.02
N ARG A 116 2.48 10.41 -14.94
CA ARG A 116 2.23 9.95 -13.57
C ARG A 116 0.74 10.00 -13.24
N GLY A 117 0.04 11.09 -13.56
CA GLY A 117 -1.39 11.27 -13.30
C GLY A 117 -2.24 10.25 -14.04
N TRP A 118 -1.90 9.95 -15.29
CA TRP A 118 -2.55 8.90 -16.07
C TRP A 118 -2.29 7.49 -15.50
N ILE A 119 -1.03 7.16 -15.18
CA ILE A 119 -0.65 5.89 -14.53
C ILE A 119 -1.34 5.74 -13.17
N MET A 120 -1.38 6.81 -12.39
CA MET A 120 -2.10 6.86 -11.12
C MET A 120 -3.59 6.66 -11.37
N SER A 121 -4.22 7.35 -12.33
CA SER A 121 -5.66 7.17 -12.62
C SER A 121 -6.05 5.75 -13.02
N ILE A 122 -5.13 4.99 -13.64
CA ILE A 122 -5.35 3.59 -14.02
C ILE A 122 -5.09 2.64 -12.86
N SER A 123 -4.24 3.04 -11.90
CA SER A 123 -3.89 2.24 -10.72
C SER A 123 -4.72 2.55 -9.47
N HIS A 124 -5.45 3.67 -9.47
CA HIS A 124 -6.40 4.02 -8.42
C HIS A 124 -7.74 3.35 -8.73
N GLY A 125 -7.77 2.00 -8.70
CA GLY A 125 -9.00 1.32 -8.31
C GLY A 125 -9.41 1.85 -6.95
N ASP A 126 -10.68 2.24 -6.80
CA ASP A 126 -11.28 2.97 -5.66
C ASP A 126 -10.49 2.80 -4.36
N VAL A 127 -9.50 3.67 -4.16
CA VAL A 127 -8.71 3.70 -2.93
C VAL A 127 -9.62 4.42 -1.97
N GLY A 128 -10.42 3.62 -1.25
CA GLY A 128 -11.49 4.09 -0.38
C GLY A 128 -11.09 5.26 0.52
N GLU A 129 -12.09 5.94 1.10
CA GLU A 129 -11.95 7.21 1.82
C GLU A 129 -10.58 7.42 2.50
N LYS A 130 -9.92 8.56 2.22
CA LYS A 130 -8.63 8.93 2.81
C LYS A 130 -8.77 9.05 4.33
N LYS A 131 -8.60 7.93 5.03
CA LYS A 131 -8.59 7.87 6.49
C LYS A 131 -7.45 8.69 7.07
N GLU A 132 -7.67 9.25 8.25
CA GLU A 132 -6.66 9.96 9.02
C GLU A 132 -5.44 9.04 9.22
N SER A 133 -4.24 9.57 9.01
CA SER A 133 -2.98 8.83 9.09
C SER A 133 -1.95 9.67 9.84
N ASN A 134 -0.74 9.13 10.00
CA ASN A 134 0.29 9.61 10.92
C ASN A 134 -0.19 9.61 12.38
N ILE A 135 -0.69 8.44 12.78
CA ILE A 135 -1.28 8.13 14.08
C ILE A 135 -0.62 6.86 14.62
N ILE A 136 -0.47 6.77 15.94
CA ILE A 136 -0.23 5.50 16.64
C ILE A 136 -1.55 5.11 17.30
N THR A 137 -2.08 3.96 16.90
CA THR A 137 -3.33 3.40 17.44
C THR A 137 -3.00 2.27 18.39
N LEU A 138 -3.64 2.27 19.56
CA LEU A 138 -3.57 1.22 20.56
C LEU A 138 -4.77 0.29 20.37
N LEU A 139 -4.49 -0.99 20.25
CA LEU A 139 -5.45 -2.08 20.22
C LEU A 139 -5.31 -2.88 21.51
N ARG A 140 -6.42 -3.09 22.22
CA ARG A 140 -6.44 -3.82 23.48
C ARG A 140 -7.37 -5.01 23.39
N ASP A 141 -6.84 -6.14 23.81
CA ASP A 141 -7.56 -7.39 24.06
C ASP A 141 -7.51 -7.63 25.58
N THR A 142 -8.65 -7.42 26.24
CA THR A 142 -8.76 -7.44 27.70
C THR A 142 -8.86 -8.86 28.26
N ASN A 143 -9.39 -9.80 27.46
CA ASN A 143 -9.64 -11.18 27.87
C ASN A 143 -8.62 -12.18 27.27
N ARG A 144 -7.74 -11.70 26.39
CA ARG A 144 -6.70 -12.46 25.69
C ARG A 144 -7.26 -13.57 24.80
N ASP A 145 -8.43 -13.34 24.21
CA ASP A 145 -9.06 -14.30 23.30
C ASP A 145 -8.59 -14.15 21.84
N GLY A 146 -7.74 -13.17 21.55
CA GLY A 146 -7.23 -12.86 20.21
C GLY A 146 -8.11 -11.88 19.44
N THR A 147 -9.14 -11.30 20.06
CA THR A 147 -10.03 -10.29 19.51
C THR A 147 -9.78 -8.95 20.18
N VAL A 148 -9.75 -7.87 19.38
CA VAL A 148 -9.61 -6.52 19.93
C VAL A 148 -10.94 -6.06 20.53
N ASP A 149 -10.93 -5.75 21.83
CA ASP A 149 -12.05 -5.17 22.56
C ASP A 149 -12.09 -3.64 22.43
N GLU A 150 -10.91 -3.00 22.47
CA GLU A 150 -10.81 -1.55 22.46
C GLU A 150 -9.79 -1.04 21.45
N THR A 151 -10.11 0.07 20.80
CA THR A 151 -9.23 0.77 19.86
C THR A 151 -9.17 2.26 20.22
N HIS A 152 -7.96 2.77 20.42
CA HIS A 152 -7.73 4.18 20.81
C HIS A 152 -6.62 4.81 19.98
N ASP A 153 -6.81 6.05 19.52
CA ASP A 153 -5.71 6.82 18.94
C ASP A 153 -4.82 7.40 20.05
N LEU A 154 -3.69 6.74 20.29
CA LEU A 154 -2.77 7.06 21.37
C LEU A 154 -1.98 8.35 21.13
N LEU A 155 -1.55 8.55 19.87
CA LEU A 155 -0.81 9.71 19.39
C LEU A 155 -1.30 10.08 18.00
N LYS A 156 -1.50 11.38 17.74
CA LYS A 156 -1.96 11.90 16.45
C LYS A 156 -1.01 12.96 15.92
N LYS A 157 -1.17 13.30 14.64
CA LYS A 157 -0.45 14.40 13.96
C LYS A 157 1.07 14.25 14.03
N LEU A 158 1.55 13.01 13.91
CA LEU A 158 2.97 12.72 13.83
C LEU A 158 3.49 13.08 12.43
N ASP A 159 4.81 13.21 12.29
CA ASP A 159 5.42 13.32 10.97
C ASP A 159 5.88 11.93 10.51
N SER A 160 5.11 11.34 9.60
CA SER A 160 5.41 10.07 8.91
C SER A 160 6.08 9.02 9.83
N PRO A 161 5.43 8.63 10.95
CA PRO A 161 6.05 7.79 11.97
C PRO A 161 6.39 6.39 11.40
N PHE A 162 7.43 5.75 11.91
CA PHE A 162 7.83 4.42 11.44
C PHE A 162 8.08 3.40 12.55
N GLY A 163 8.83 3.78 13.58
CA GLY A 163 9.21 2.88 14.67
C GLY A 163 8.72 3.39 16.01
N VAL A 164 8.41 2.47 16.93
CA VAL A 164 8.12 2.76 18.33
C VAL A 164 8.86 1.81 19.24
N ALA A 165 9.21 2.30 20.43
CA ALA A 165 9.74 1.49 21.52
C ALA A 165 9.25 2.04 22.85
N TRP A 166 8.94 1.16 23.79
CA TRP A 166 8.59 1.54 25.16
C TRP A 166 9.66 1.07 26.14
N ILE A 167 10.22 1.99 26.93
CA ILE A 167 11.26 1.74 27.93
C ILE A 167 11.03 2.68 29.11
N ASP A 168 11.09 2.18 30.34
CA ASP A 168 11.01 2.96 31.59
C ASP A 168 9.92 4.05 31.57
N ASN A 169 8.68 3.63 31.32
CA ASN A 169 7.49 4.51 31.26
C ASN A 169 7.57 5.61 30.19
N THR A 170 8.41 5.43 29.17
CA THR A 170 8.57 6.36 28.05
C THR A 170 8.35 5.65 26.73
N LEU A 171 7.43 6.18 25.93
CA LEU A 171 7.21 5.77 24.55
C LEU A 171 8.06 6.65 23.61
N TYR A 172 9.03 6.03 22.96
CA TYR A 172 9.84 6.64 21.92
C TYR A 172 9.19 6.40 20.55
N VAL A 173 9.09 7.45 19.75
CA VAL A 173 8.49 7.42 18.41
C VAL A 173 9.50 7.97 17.41
N ALA A 174 9.90 7.15 16.45
CA ALA A 174 10.69 7.59 15.32
C ALA A 174 9.77 8.19 14.24
N SER A 175 9.98 9.48 13.96
CA SER A 175 9.29 10.27 12.95
C SER A 175 10.29 10.83 11.94
N THR A 176 9.80 11.33 10.80
CA THR A 176 10.66 12.07 9.86
C THR A 176 11.26 13.28 10.58
N GLY A 177 12.58 13.28 10.72
CA GLY A 177 13.34 14.40 11.30
C GLY A 177 13.52 14.40 12.82
N ALA A 178 12.89 13.50 13.58
CA ALA A 178 13.07 13.45 15.04
C ALA A 178 12.72 12.09 15.66
N ILE A 179 13.31 11.82 16.83
CA ILE A 179 12.80 10.84 17.79
C ILE A 179 12.07 11.62 18.88
N LEU A 180 10.77 11.37 19.02
CA LEU A 180 9.91 12.00 20.00
C LEU A 180 9.79 11.08 21.22
N ALA A 181 9.82 11.65 22.43
CA ALA A 181 9.66 10.91 23.67
C ALA A 181 8.38 11.36 24.38
N TYR A 182 7.53 10.40 24.76
CA TYR A 182 6.28 10.65 25.45
C TYR A 182 6.23 9.88 26.77
N PRO A 183 5.95 10.54 27.91
CA PRO A 183 5.62 9.83 29.13
C PRO A 183 4.37 8.97 28.89
N TYR A 184 4.52 7.66 29.10
CA TYR A 184 3.48 6.69 28.85
C TYR A 184 3.57 5.53 29.83
N ASP A 185 2.62 5.49 30.76
CA ASP A 185 2.40 4.32 31.62
C ASP A 185 1.57 3.28 30.87
N LEU A 186 1.92 2.01 31.04
CA LEU A 186 1.15 0.90 30.49
C LEU A 186 -0.31 0.95 30.97
N GLY A 187 -1.24 0.56 30.10
CA GLY A 187 -2.67 0.58 30.38
C GLY A 187 -3.36 1.91 30.07
N ARG A 188 -2.62 2.99 29.83
CA ARG A 188 -3.22 4.29 29.46
C ARG A 188 -3.75 4.28 28.02
N MET A 189 -4.90 4.91 27.83
CA MET A 189 -5.54 5.07 26.50
C MET A 189 -5.03 6.30 25.73
N LYS A 190 -4.35 7.22 26.43
CA LYS A 190 -3.76 8.44 25.87
C LYS A 190 -2.38 8.66 26.48
N SER A 191 -1.44 9.11 25.65
CA SER A 191 -0.14 9.58 26.12
C SER A 191 -0.25 10.98 26.74
N GLN A 192 0.68 11.32 27.64
CA GLN A 192 0.77 12.68 28.15
C GLN A 192 1.40 13.61 27.08
N PRO A 193 1.09 14.93 27.11
CA PRO A 193 1.74 15.88 26.21
C PRO A 193 3.26 15.80 26.32
N ASN A 194 3.94 15.88 25.18
CA ASN A 194 5.39 15.90 25.13
C ASN A 194 5.90 17.06 26.00
N ARG A 195 6.75 16.75 26.99
CA ARG A 195 7.41 17.80 27.79
C ARG A 195 8.52 18.38 26.92
N SER A 196 8.24 19.48 26.25
CA SER A 196 9.28 20.28 25.62
C SER A 196 10.22 20.80 26.70
N SER A 197 11.46 20.28 26.75
CA SER A 197 12.58 20.91 27.44
C SER A 197 13.11 22.09 26.62
#